data_AF-A0AAQ3WBD7-F1
#
_entry.id   AF-A0AAQ3WBD7-F1
#
_cell.length_a   1.000
_cell.length_b   1.000
_cell.length_c   1.000
_cell.angle_alpha   90.00
_cell.angle_beta   90.00
_cell.angle_gamma   90.00
#
_symmetry.space_group_name_H-M   'P 1'
#
loop_
_entity.id
_entity.type
_entity.pdbx_description
1 polymer ?
#
loop_
_entity_poly.entity_id
_entity_poly.type
_entity_poly.pdbx_seq_one_letter_code
_entity_poly.pdbx_strand_id
1 'polypeptide(L)'
;MSSIDMYLSSANSQATGVSALSNKHHNGYNQLEKALQQFVGDSVLKSDSYDSAKAFYSAVLIPLAQGGILLTDAVEEACKKFPEQYTTDVDSGDLKSEELEKEIEELENNITRVQNLQRELRHFPVPSPVKQLLMHQNQQSLTRDLEAKQELEKKLQKLQAFHASSPTIFSEISGLKATIDQGIAQANQSWNASTGQFTIPSGKNMDWANTIKNSWATRDKRLMEKQLKEYQIYAMIYKDKDGKPKIIWKVTKDGAGVKNPKIYQYLNANGKEIPSDLFEFISQQDWDDRVKAAFRNGKDLQIGNKYNPVLGALVASGQYLEDGYKFMTEDELGQALQMLGFNFASYRLATNKGTKTVENKKAGGANVPQNYLDEALKQQGLDTVPKNLKQKWSQDGYNYEVRVHPGNSAHTDAESIYRVSRKATPVAGKQGSGMEYMDVDGNWWHESKLKAFHKGGQSNPNFNHKAAKDTHIPVGK
;
A
#
# COMPACT_ATOMS: atom_id res chain seq x y z
N MET A 1 4.27 18.59 42.29
CA MET A 1 3.78 17.49 41.43
C MET A 1 4.98 16.93 40.68
N SER A 2 4.86 15.83 39.93
CA SER A 2 5.95 15.41 39.03
C SER A 2 6.00 16.35 37.82
N SER A 3 7.19 16.72 37.33
CA SER A 3 7.33 17.50 36.10
C SER A 3 6.65 16.81 34.92
N ILE A 4 6.06 17.62 34.03
CA ILE A 4 5.57 17.18 32.72
C ILE A 4 6.61 17.61 31.70
N ASP A 5 7.35 16.64 31.18
CA ASP A 5 8.41 16.85 30.18
C ASP A 5 8.00 16.25 28.83
N MET A 6 8.24 16.98 27.75
CA MET A 6 8.17 16.48 26.38
C MET A 6 9.50 16.71 25.65
N TYR A 7 10.13 15.61 25.27
CA TYR A 7 11.33 15.57 24.43
C TYR A 7 10.93 15.17 23.01
N LEU A 8 10.51 16.15 22.20
CA LEU A 8 9.97 15.96 20.85
C LEU A 8 10.99 15.30 19.91
N SER A 9 12.26 15.64 20.04
CA SER A 9 13.37 14.98 19.32
C SER A 9 13.44 13.47 19.60
N SER A 10 13.24 13.08 20.86
CA SER A 10 13.21 11.69 21.31
C SER A 10 11.93 10.98 20.87
N ALA A 11 10.77 11.64 20.96
CA ALA A 11 9.48 11.09 20.52
C ALA A 11 9.48 10.79 19.00
N ASN A 12 10.00 11.69 18.16
CA ASN A 12 10.17 11.46 16.72
C ASN A 12 11.14 10.30 16.41
N SER A 13 12.21 10.18 17.20
CA SER A 13 13.17 9.07 17.09
C SER A 13 12.51 7.73 17.45
N GLN A 14 11.65 7.71 18.48
CA GLN A 14 10.87 6.53 18.87
C GLN A 14 9.84 6.16 17.79
N ALA A 15 9.10 7.11 17.22
CA ALA A 15 8.16 6.88 16.12
C ALA A 15 8.84 6.24 14.89
N THR A 16 10.05 6.70 14.57
CA THR A 16 10.90 6.15 13.50
C THR A 16 11.36 4.73 13.83
N GLY A 17 11.85 4.49 15.05
CA GLY A 17 12.29 3.16 15.52
C GLY A 17 11.15 2.14 15.56
N VAL A 18 9.96 2.54 16.01
CA VAL A 18 8.76 1.72 15.99
C VAL A 18 8.37 1.35 14.55
N SER A 19 8.43 2.29 13.61
CA SER A 19 8.15 2.00 12.20
C SER A 19 9.07 0.90 11.63
N ALA A 20 10.36 0.86 12.01
CA ALA A 20 11.27 -0.20 11.59
C ALA A 20 10.92 -1.57 12.23
N LEU A 21 10.50 -1.58 13.50
CA LEU A 21 10.05 -2.79 14.19
C LEU A 21 8.71 -3.31 13.63
N SER A 22 7.75 -2.41 13.37
CA SER A 22 6.45 -2.74 12.79
C SER A 22 6.60 -3.35 11.40
N ASN A 23 7.50 -2.85 10.55
CA ASN A 23 7.83 -3.51 9.29
C ASN A 23 8.33 -4.96 9.46
N LYS A 24 9.12 -5.25 10.50
CA LYS A 24 9.57 -6.62 10.81
C LYS A 24 8.40 -7.50 11.27
N HIS A 25 7.52 -6.99 12.14
CA HIS A 25 6.33 -7.72 12.61
C HIS A 25 5.32 -7.96 11.49
N HIS A 26 5.02 -6.96 10.66
CA HIS A 26 4.21 -7.11 9.45
C HIS A 26 4.76 -8.19 8.53
N ASN A 27 6.07 -8.20 8.24
CA ASN A 27 6.67 -9.26 7.43
C ASN A 27 6.51 -10.65 8.05
N GLY A 28 6.61 -10.79 9.37
CA GLY A 28 6.41 -12.05 10.07
C GLY A 28 4.95 -12.52 10.04
N TYR A 29 4.01 -11.67 10.43
CA TYR A 29 2.59 -12.03 10.46
C TYR A 29 1.99 -12.22 9.06
N ASN A 30 2.39 -11.44 8.05
CA ASN A 30 1.97 -11.66 6.66
C ASN A 30 2.46 -13.02 6.11
N GLN A 31 3.67 -13.45 6.48
CA GLN A 31 4.17 -14.78 6.13
C GLN A 31 3.40 -15.89 6.85
N LEU A 32 3.09 -15.70 8.14
CA LEU A 32 2.27 -16.62 8.91
C LEU A 32 0.85 -16.74 8.34
N GLU A 33 0.16 -15.62 8.10
CA GLU A 33 -1.18 -15.59 7.52
C GLU A 33 -1.20 -16.30 6.16
N LYS A 34 -0.22 -16.00 5.29
CA LYS A 34 -0.09 -16.67 3.98
C LYS A 34 0.12 -18.17 4.13
N ALA A 35 0.97 -18.63 5.05
CA ALA A 35 1.21 -20.05 5.28
C ALA A 35 -0.05 -20.77 5.81
N LEU A 36 -0.79 -20.12 6.73
CA LEU A 36 -2.06 -20.63 7.25
C LEU A 36 -3.13 -20.70 6.14
N GLN A 37 -3.27 -19.65 5.32
CA GLN A 37 -4.18 -19.64 4.17
C GLN A 37 -3.82 -20.72 3.14
N GLN A 38 -2.53 -20.95 2.88
CA GLN A 38 -2.06 -22.02 1.98
C GLN A 38 -2.39 -23.41 2.53
N PHE A 39 -2.20 -23.66 3.83
CA PHE A 39 -2.57 -24.92 4.47
C PHE A 39 -4.10 -25.16 4.45
N VAL A 40 -4.88 -24.12 4.75
CA VAL A 40 -6.36 -24.18 4.70
C VAL A 40 -6.86 -24.44 3.28
N GLY A 41 -6.24 -23.84 2.27
CA GLY A 41 -6.57 -24.03 0.86
C GLY A 41 -6.00 -25.29 0.21
N ASP A 42 -5.20 -26.09 0.91
CA ASP A 42 -4.58 -27.29 0.35
C ASP A 42 -5.63 -28.36 -0.01
N SER A 43 -5.56 -28.88 -1.24
CA SER A 43 -6.51 -29.85 -1.79
C SER A 43 -6.01 -31.29 -1.81
N VAL A 44 -4.79 -31.55 -1.31
CA VAL A 44 -4.12 -32.85 -1.28
C VAL A 44 -4.22 -33.49 0.11
N LEU A 45 -3.97 -32.70 1.17
CA LEU A 45 -4.07 -33.12 2.56
C LEU A 45 -5.54 -33.38 2.92
N LYS A 46 -5.96 -34.64 3.01
CA LYS A 46 -7.34 -35.05 3.34
C LYS A 46 -7.34 -36.16 4.38
N SER A 47 -7.94 -35.86 5.52
CA SER A 47 -8.33 -36.80 6.59
C SER A 47 -9.12 -36.01 7.63
N ASP A 48 -9.88 -36.69 8.50
CA ASP A 48 -10.66 -36.03 9.55
C ASP A 48 -9.79 -35.13 10.46
N SER A 49 -8.52 -35.51 10.71
CA SER A 49 -7.55 -34.68 11.44
C SER A 49 -7.06 -33.47 10.63
N TYR A 50 -6.83 -33.61 9.32
CA TYR A 50 -6.45 -32.47 8.47
C TYR A 50 -7.62 -31.51 8.30
N ASP A 51 -8.84 -32.00 8.11
CA ASP A 51 -10.03 -31.17 7.92
C ASP A 51 -10.41 -30.45 9.23
N SER A 52 -10.28 -31.12 10.39
CA SER A 52 -10.34 -30.49 11.72
C SER A 52 -9.29 -29.38 11.89
N ALA A 53 -8.02 -29.64 11.51
CA ALA A 53 -6.96 -28.65 11.58
C ALA A 53 -7.23 -27.44 10.67
N LYS A 54 -7.67 -27.65 9.42
CA LYS A 54 -8.01 -26.55 8.49
C LYS A 54 -9.17 -25.70 9.02
N ALA A 55 -10.21 -26.33 9.56
CA ALA A 55 -11.33 -25.62 10.19
C ALA A 55 -10.86 -24.76 11.36
N PHE A 56 -10.04 -25.31 12.27
CA PHE A 56 -9.47 -24.58 13.39
C PHE A 56 -8.54 -23.44 12.94
N TYR A 57 -7.68 -23.67 11.94
CA TYR A 57 -6.75 -22.67 11.43
C TYR A 57 -7.50 -21.50 10.79
N SER A 58 -8.57 -21.77 10.03
CA SER A 58 -9.43 -20.75 9.44
C SER A 58 -10.26 -19.98 10.48
N ALA A 59 -10.74 -20.66 11.53
CA ALA A 59 -11.57 -20.06 12.55
C ALA A 59 -10.79 -19.26 13.60
N VAL A 60 -9.56 -19.67 13.94
CA VAL A 60 -8.79 -19.18 15.10
C VAL A 60 -7.42 -18.63 14.70
N LEU A 61 -6.59 -19.41 14.00
CA LEU A 61 -5.18 -19.00 13.77
C LEU A 61 -5.04 -17.86 12.74
N ILE A 62 -5.84 -17.86 11.66
CA ILE A 62 -5.84 -16.76 10.69
C ILE A 62 -6.28 -15.44 11.35
N PRO A 63 -7.41 -15.37 12.10
CA PRO A 63 -7.75 -14.20 12.90
C PRO A 63 -6.66 -13.79 13.89
N LEU A 64 -5.95 -14.72 14.54
CA LEU A 64 -4.82 -14.35 15.41
C LEU A 64 -3.65 -13.70 14.66
N ALA A 65 -3.31 -14.19 13.45
CA ALA A 65 -2.29 -13.55 12.61
C ALA A 65 -2.72 -12.14 12.16
N GLN A 66 -3.98 -11.98 11.75
CA GLN A 66 -4.59 -10.69 11.40
C GLN A 66 -4.63 -9.73 12.59
N GLY A 67 -4.92 -10.23 13.79
CA GLY A 67 -4.86 -9.47 15.04
C GLY A 67 -3.44 -8.97 15.36
N GLY A 68 -2.43 -9.81 15.14
CA GLY A 68 -1.02 -9.42 15.28
C GLY A 68 -0.62 -8.27 14.34
N ILE A 69 -1.15 -8.25 13.11
CA ILE A 69 -0.97 -7.15 12.15
C ILE A 69 -1.71 -5.90 12.62
N LEU A 70 -3.00 -6.01 12.99
CA LEU A 70 -3.79 -4.87 13.48
C LEU A 70 -3.15 -4.20 14.71
N LEU A 71 -2.65 -5.00 15.66
CA LEU A 71 -1.92 -4.49 16.83
C LEU A 71 -0.62 -3.78 16.42
N THR A 72 0.06 -4.28 15.39
CA THR A 72 1.29 -3.68 14.85
C THR A 72 1.00 -2.33 14.17
N ASP A 73 -0.06 -2.26 13.35
CA ASP A 73 -0.54 -1.02 12.73
C ASP A 73 -0.95 0.01 13.80
N ALA A 74 -1.73 -0.40 14.81
CA ALA A 74 -2.21 0.50 15.87
C ALA A 74 -1.05 1.07 16.73
N VAL A 75 -0.03 0.26 17.02
CA VAL A 75 1.20 0.73 17.69
C VAL A 75 1.96 1.73 16.81
N GLU A 76 2.11 1.46 15.51
CA GLU A 76 2.79 2.36 14.58
C GLU A 76 2.04 3.69 14.39
N GLU A 77 0.71 3.64 14.27
CA GLU A 77 -0.16 4.82 14.12
C GLU A 77 -0.15 5.69 15.39
N ALA A 78 -0.28 5.09 16.58
CA ALA A 78 -0.22 5.81 17.85
C ALA A 78 1.15 6.46 18.11
N CYS A 79 2.25 5.74 17.84
CA CYS A 79 3.60 6.27 18.02
C CYS A 79 3.95 7.42 17.06
N LYS A 80 3.36 7.48 15.86
CA LYS A 80 3.47 8.64 14.95
C LYS A 80 2.58 9.80 15.38
N LYS A 81 1.33 9.50 15.73
CA LYS A 81 0.35 10.51 16.13
C LYS A 81 0.73 11.28 17.39
N PHE A 82 1.44 10.64 18.34
CA PHE A 82 1.86 11.30 19.58
C PHE A 82 2.73 12.56 19.37
N PRO A 83 3.90 12.53 18.69
CA PRO A 83 4.67 13.73 18.40
C PRO A 83 3.96 14.67 17.40
N GLU A 84 3.25 14.15 16.40
CA GLU A 84 2.49 14.96 15.43
C GLU A 84 1.42 15.83 16.11
N GLN A 85 0.66 15.24 17.04
CA GLN A 85 -0.37 15.94 17.78
C GLN A 85 0.21 16.91 18.82
N TYR A 86 1.33 16.57 19.47
CA TYR A 86 2.06 17.53 20.30
C TYR A 86 2.51 18.76 19.48
N THR A 87 3.10 18.56 18.30
CA THR A 87 3.54 19.65 17.42
C THR A 87 2.38 20.52 16.93
N THR A 88 1.18 19.94 16.77
CA THR A 88 -0.02 20.66 16.35
C THR A 88 -0.67 21.44 17.50
N ASP A 89 -0.86 20.78 18.65
CA ASP A 89 -1.66 21.29 19.76
C ASP A 89 -0.85 22.11 20.76
N VAL A 90 0.47 21.87 20.88
CA VAL A 90 1.36 22.46 21.89
C VAL A 90 2.40 23.40 21.28
N ASP A 91 3.53 22.86 20.82
CA ASP A 91 4.72 23.58 20.37
C ASP A 91 5.61 22.70 19.45
N SER A 92 6.48 23.32 18.66
CA SER A 92 7.45 22.65 17.78
C SER A 92 8.78 22.28 18.44
N GLY A 93 8.98 22.61 19.72
CA GLY A 93 10.20 22.32 20.50
C GLY A 93 9.95 21.43 21.71
N ASP A 94 11.05 21.02 22.36
CA ASP A 94 11.01 20.36 23.66
C ASP A 94 10.51 21.35 24.73
N LEU A 95 9.66 20.89 25.67
CA LEU A 95 9.13 21.71 26.77
C LEU A 95 9.14 20.91 28.08
N LYS A 96 9.40 21.58 29.20
CA LYS A 96 9.30 21.03 30.55
C LYS A 96 8.51 21.97 31.44
N SER A 97 7.56 21.46 32.22
CA SER A 97 6.71 22.31 33.07
C SER A 97 7.54 23.09 34.09
N GLU A 98 8.54 22.47 34.73
CA GLU A 98 9.40 23.14 35.72
C GLU A 98 10.21 24.30 35.13
N GLU A 99 10.67 24.21 33.87
CA GLU A 99 11.40 25.30 33.20
C GLU A 99 10.45 26.47 32.86
N LEU A 100 9.26 26.16 32.34
CA LEU A 100 8.22 27.16 32.05
C LEU A 100 7.73 27.87 33.32
N GLU A 101 7.43 27.11 34.37
CA GLU A 101 6.95 27.63 35.66
C GLU A 101 7.99 28.57 36.30
N LYS A 102 9.27 28.22 36.23
CA LYS A 102 10.37 29.05 36.72
C LYS A 102 10.56 30.34 35.90
N GLU A 103 10.47 30.29 34.58
CA GLU A 103 10.53 31.51 33.74
C GLU A 103 9.33 32.43 33.99
N ILE A 104 8.13 31.87 34.22
CA ILE A 104 6.94 32.62 34.63
C ILE A 104 7.19 33.32 35.98
N GLU A 105 7.70 32.62 36.98
CA GLU A 105 8.03 33.21 38.30
C GLU A 105 9.08 34.34 38.19
N GLU A 106 10.12 34.17 37.36
CA GLU A 106 11.13 35.19 37.12
C GLU A 106 10.53 36.45 36.46
N LEU A 107 9.59 36.28 35.50
CA LEU A 107 8.85 37.38 34.88
C LEU A 107 7.89 38.07 35.86
N GLU A 108 7.15 37.34 36.70
CA GLU A 108 6.28 37.91 37.74
C GLU A 108 7.05 38.78 38.74
N ASN A 109 8.22 38.30 39.15
CA ASN A 109 9.14 39.05 40.01
C ASN A 109 9.67 40.32 39.29
N ASN A 110 10.00 40.24 38.00
CA ASN A 110 10.44 41.41 37.23
C ASN A 110 9.30 42.43 37.04
N ILE A 111 8.10 41.97 36.68
CA ILE A 111 6.87 42.79 36.56
C ILE A 111 6.63 43.56 37.86
N THR A 112 6.66 42.87 39.00
CA THR A 112 6.50 43.46 40.33
C THR A 112 7.58 44.52 40.61
N ARG A 113 8.84 44.22 40.30
CA ARG A 113 9.97 45.17 40.44
C ARG A 113 9.78 46.41 39.57
N VAL A 114 9.41 46.27 38.30
CA VAL A 114 9.20 47.39 37.37
C VAL A 114 8.02 48.25 37.82
N GLN A 115 6.94 47.65 38.32
CA GLN A 115 5.80 48.37 38.92
C GLN A 115 6.22 49.13 40.19
N ASN A 116 7.10 48.58 41.02
CA ASN A 116 7.64 49.27 42.20
C ASN A 116 8.47 50.50 41.79
N LEU A 117 9.39 50.34 40.82
CA LEU A 117 10.16 51.44 40.25
C LEU A 117 9.25 52.51 39.62
N GLN A 118 8.16 52.11 38.95
CA GLN A 118 7.17 53.07 38.45
C GLN A 118 6.46 53.85 39.58
N ARG A 119 6.19 53.23 40.74
CA ARG A 119 5.61 53.92 41.91
C ARG A 119 6.60 54.90 42.54
N GLU A 120 7.84 54.48 42.75
CA GLU A 120 8.91 55.33 43.32
C GLU A 120 9.21 56.55 42.42
N LEU A 121 9.36 56.33 41.11
CA LEU A 121 9.69 57.37 40.14
C LEU A 121 8.63 58.49 40.05
N ARG A 122 7.36 58.22 40.41
CA ARG A 122 6.33 59.28 40.52
C ARG A 122 6.74 60.34 41.55
N HIS A 123 7.24 59.91 42.71
CA HIS A 123 7.61 60.77 43.83
C HIS A 123 9.08 61.22 43.79
N PHE A 124 9.95 60.53 43.06
CA PHE A 124 11.38 60.86 42.99
C PHE A 124 11.65 62.22 42.30
N PRO A 125 12.57 63.06 42.82
CA PRO A 125 12.82 64.41 42.30
C PRO A 125 13.79 64.40 41.10
N VAL A 126 13.27 64.03 39.93
CA VAL A 126 13.97 64.10 38.63
C VAL A 126 13.26 65.04 37.65
N PRO A 127 13.99 65.69 36.71
CA PRO A 127 13.40 66.57 35.70
C PRO A 127 12.31 65.88 34.89
N SER A 128 11.23 66.59 34.58
CA SER A 128 10.04 66.03 33.90
C SER A 128 10.35 65.28 32.58
N PRO A 129 11.23 65.76 31.68
CA PRO A 129 11.58 65.00 30.46
C PRO A 129 12.26 63.66 30.77
N VAL A 130 13.13 63.62 31.78
CA VAL A 130 13.80 62.40 32.24
C VAL A 130 12.79 61.44 32.89
N LYS A 131 11.87 61.98 33.71
CA LYS A 131 10.77 61.20 34.32
C LYS A 131 9.88 60.54 33.27
N GLN A 132 9.53 61.27 32.20
CA GLN A 132 8.73 60.74 31.08
C GLN A 132 9.47 59.64 30.31
N LEU A 133 10.76 59.84 30.01
CA LEU A 133 11.58 58.83 29.33
C LEU A 133 11.68 57.52 30.14
N LEU A 134 11.97 57.61 31.44
CA LEU A 134 12.07 56.45 32.33
C LEU A 134 10.69 55.77 32.54
N MET A 135 9.60 56.54 32.66
CA MET A 135 8.23 55.99 32.67
C MET A 135 7.94 55.17 31.41
N HIS A 136 8.29 55.70 30.23
CA HIS A 136 8.10 55.03 28.95
C HIS A 136 8.94 53.76 28.84
N GLN A 137 10.22 53.80 29.23
CA GLN A 137 11.09 52.62 29.26
C GLN A 137 10.56 51.52 30.20
N ASN A 138 10.11 51.89 31.41
CA ASN A 138 9.47 50.95 32.33
C ASN A 138 8.19 50.36 31.74
N GLN A 139 7.37 51.17 31.06
CA GLN A 139 6.16 50.68 30.39
C GLN A 139 6.49 49.69 29.26
N GLN A 140 7.54 49.95 28.48
CA GLN A 140 8.01 49.02 27.45
C GLN A 140 8.63 47.74 28.01
N SER A 141 9.26 47.77 29.20
CA SER A 141 9.64 46.52 29.90
C SER A 141 8.38 45.76 30.31
N LEU A 142 7.50 46.41 31.07
CA LEU A 142 6.27 45.82 31.61
C LEU A 142 5.41 45.17 30.52
N THR A 143 5.24 45.81 29.36
CA THR A 143 4.51 45.23 28.22
C THR A 143 5.19 43.96 27.70
N ARG A 144 6.51 43.97 27.47
CA ARG A 144 7.25 42.78 27.02
C ARG A 144 7.25 41.65 28.05
N ASP A 145 7.41 41.99 29.32
CA ASP A 145 7.42 41.02 30.42
C ASP A 145 6.04 40.35 30.56
N LEU A 146 4.94 41.11 30.40
CA LEU A 146 3.57 40.58 30.39
C LEU A 146 3.26 39.72 29.17
N GLU A 147 3.67 40.16 27.97
CA GLU A 147 3.50 39.40 26.72
C GLU A 147 4.27 38.06 26.78
N ALA A 148 5.52 38.08 27.25
CA ALA A 148 6.32 36.88 27.44
C ALA A 148 5.67 35.93 28.45
N LYS A 149 5.22 36.45 29.59
CA LYS A 149 4.53 35.66 30.63
C LYS A 149 3.30 34.97 30.04
N GLN A 150 2.44 35.72 29.33
CA GLN A 150 1.19 35.19 28.76
C GLN A 150 1.45 34.04 27.77
N GLU A 151 2.49 34.14 26.93
CA GLU A 151 2.83 33.05 26.00
C GLU A 151 3.42 31.83 26.72
N LEU A 152 4.21 32.00 27.79
CA LEU A 152 4.69 30.86 28.61
C LEU A 152 3.55 30.16 29.36
N GLU A 153 2.63 30.91 29.99
CA GLU A 153 1.43 30.36 30.65
C GLU A 153 0.57 29.54 29.68
N LYS A 154 0.40 30.05 28.45
CA LYS A 154 -0.31 29.38 27.37
C LYS A 154 0.39 28.09 26.90
N LYS A 155 1.73 28.08 26.80
CA LYS A 155 2.50 26.85 26.53
C LYS A 155 2.35 25.83 27.64
N LEU A 156 2.44 26.25 28.90
CA LEU A 156 2.27 25.38 30.06
C LEU A 156 0.86 24.76 30.09
N GLN A 157 -0.18 25.56 29.87
CA GLN A 157 -1.57 25.07 29.78
C GLN A 157 -1.76 24.06 28.65
N LYS A 158 -1.21 24.32 27.46
CA LYS A 158 -1.23 23.39 26.32
C LYS A 158 -0.51 22.07 26.65
N LEU A 159 0.68 22.14 27.26
CA LEU A 159 1.47 20.97 27.66
C LEU A 159 0.71 20.11 28.69
N GLN A 160 0.08 20.73 29.68
CA GLN A 160 -0.77 20.05 30.67
C GLN A 160 -2.01 19.40 30.02
N ALA A 161 -2.69 20.09 29.10
CA ALA A 161 -3.83 19.55 28.36
C ALA A 161 -3.45 18.39 27.44
N PHE A 162 -2.29 18.47 26.78
CA PHE A 162 -1.73 17.37 26.00
C PHE A 162 -1.39 16.18 26.90
N HIS A 163 -0.70 16.38 28.02
CA HIS A 163 -0.40 15.31 28.98
C HIS A 163 -1.66 14.57 29.47
N ALA A 164 -2.72 15.31 29.77
CA ALA A 164 -4.00 14.72 30.22
C ALA A 164 -4.72 13.93 29.11
N SER A 165 -4.60 14.35 27.85
CA SER A 165 -5.33 13.76 26.72
C SER A 165 -4.53 12.70 25.94
N SER A 166 -3.21 12.79 25.90
CA SER A 166 -2.34 11.94 25.08
C SER A 166 -2.44 10.43 25.36
N PRO A 167 -2.78 9.92 26.56
CA PRO A 167 -3.01 8.48 26.75
C PRO A 167 -4.11 7.91 25.86
N THR A 168 -5.08 8.74 25.44
CA THR A 168 -6.18 8.30 24.55
C THR A 168 -5.69 7.91 23.15
N ILE A 169 -4.53 8.43 22.71
CA ILE A 169 -3.87 8.08 21.44
C ILE A 169 -3.54 6.57 21.38
N PHE A 170 -3.29 5.94 22.53
CA PHE A 170 -2.91 4.53 22.65
C PHE A 170 -4.07 3.60 23.03
N SER A 171 -5.31 4.12 23.09
CA SER A 171 -6.48 3.38 23.61
C SER A 171 -6.87 2.15 22.77
N GLU A 172 -6.67 2.18 21.45
CA GLU A 172 -6.97 1.04 20.57
C GLU A 172 -6.08 -0.18 20.86
N ILE A 173 -4.82 0.06 21.23
CA ILE A 173 -3.80 -0.98 21.47
C ILE A 173 -4.23 -1.90 22.62
N SER A 174 -4.80 -1.36 23.70
CA SER A 174 -5.23 -2.16 24.84
C SER A 174 -6.47 -3.01 24.52
N GLY A 175 -7.42 -2.47 23.74
CA GLY A 175 -8.58 -3.21 23.24
C GLY A 175 -8.20 -4.36 22.29
N LEU A 176 -7.30 -4.10 21.34
CA LEU A 176 -6.75 -5.13 20.45
C LEU A 176 -5.98 -6.19 21.23
N LYS A 177 -5.12 -5.79 22.19
CA LYS A 177 -4.37 -6.75 23.01
C LYS A 177 -5.29 -7.68 23.79
N ALA A 178 -6.32 -7.15 24.47
CA ALA A 178 -7.28 -7.97 25.21
C ALA A 178 -8.03 -8.96 24.30
N THR A 179 -8.40 -8.52 23.09
CA THR A 179 -9.04 -9.36 22.06
C THR A 179 -8.12 -10.50 21.61
N ILE A 180 -6.82 -10.21 21.42
CA ILE A 180 -5.81 -11.19 21.00
C ILE A 180 -5.48 -12.16 22.14
N ASP A 181 -5.32 -11.68 23.37
CA ASP A 181 -5.06 -12.51 24.55
C ASP A 181 -6.17 -13.56 24.75
N GLN A 182 -7.44 -13.18 24.55
CA GLN A 182 -8.58 -14.10 24.57
C GLN A 182 -8.47 -15.20 23.50
N GLY A 183 -8.08 -14.84 22.27
CA GLY A 183 -7.88 -15.81 21.19
C GLY A 183 -6.70 -16.76 21.43
N ILE A 184 -5.59 -16.25 21.99
CA ILE A 184 -4.43 -17.07 22.37
C ILE A 184 -4.82 -18.08 23.47
N ALA A 185 -5.57 -17.64 24.49
CA ALA A 185 -6.03 -18.52 25.56
C ALA A 185 -6.89 -19.69 25.01
N GLN A 186 -7.75 -19.42 24.03
CA GLN A 186 -8.55 -20.46 23.37
C GLN A 186 -7.72 -21.37 22.46
N ALA A 187 -6.79 -20.81 21.69
CA ALA A 187 -5.90 -21.61 20.86
C ALA A 187 -5.10 -22.63 21.67
N ASN A 188 -4.61 -22.24 22.85
CA ASN A 188 -3.86 -23.10 23.77
C ASN A 188 -4.69 -24.26 24.38
N GLN A 189 -6.03 -24.18 24.35
CA GLN A 189 -6.94 -25.19 24.90
C GLN A 189 -7.65 -26.03 23.82
N SER A 190 -7.36 -25.76 22.55
CA SER A 190 -8.11 -26.31 21.41
C SER A 190 -7.84 -27.78 21.09
N TRP A 191 -6.62 -28.28 21.32
CA TRP A 191 -6.22 -29.63 20.92
C TRP A 191 -6.76 -30.72 21.85
N ASN A 192 -7.48 -31.68 21.29
CA ASN A 192 -7.93 -32.87 22.01
C ASN A 192 -7.11 -34.10 21.60
N ALA A 193 -6.21 -34.52 22.49
CA ALA A 193 -5.34 -35.67 22.27
C ALA A 193 -6.07 -37.03 22.20
N SER A 194 -7.29 -37.17 22.74
CA SER A 194 -8.03 -38.44 22.68
C SER A 194 -8.76 -38.66 21.35
N THR A 195 -9.08 -37.58 20.64
CA THR A 195 -9.73 -37.61 19.31
C THR A 195 -8.77 -37.32 18.16
N GLY A 196 -7.56 -36.81 18.44
CA GLY A 196 -6.61 -36.41 17.40
C GLY A 196 -7.11 -35.24 16.55
N GLN A 197 -7.90 -34.35 17.17
CA GLN A 197 -8.63 -33.27 16.52
C GLN A 197 -8.58 -31.97 17.34
N PHE A 198 -8.77 -30.85 16.64
CA PHE A 198 -8.99 -29.54 17.24
C PHE A 198 -10.47 -29.30 17.52
N THR A 199 -10.74 -28.70 18.67
CA THR A 199 -12.04 -28.16 19.06
C THR A 199 -12.11 -26.68 18.73
N ILE A 200 -13.27 -26.24 18.23
CA ILE A 200 -13.56 -24.83 17.94
C ILE A 200 -14.68 -24.40 18.89
N PRO A 201 -14.45 -23.41 19.78
CA PRO A 201 -15.51 -22.85 20.60
C PRO A 201 -16.65 -22.27 19.74
N SER A 202 -17.87 -22.22 20.28
CA SER A 202 -19.04 -21.71 19.58
C SER A 202 -19.71 -20.55 20.34
N GLY A 203 -20.58 -19.81 19.64
CA GLY A 203 -21.28 -18.64 20.19
C GLY A 203 -20.30 -17.56 20.67
N LYS A 204 -20.61 -16.95 21.83
CA LYS A 204 -19.88 -15.82 22.40
C LYS A 204 -18.38 -16.04 22.60
N ASN A 205 -17.95 -17.29 22.72
CA ASN A 205 -16.53 -17.59 22.83
C ASN A 205 -15.74 -17.17 21.58
N MET A 206 -16.38 -17.08 20.40
CA MET A 206 -15.74 -16.63 19.16
C MET A 206 -15.93 -15.14 18.84
N ASP A 207 -16.52 -14.34 19.75
CA ASP A 207 -16.77 -12.92 19.50
C ASP A 207 -15.47 -12.13 19.24
N TRP A 208 -14.36 -12.50 19.90
CA TRP A 208 -13.04 -11.90 19.64
C TRP A 208 -12.58 -12.08 18.19
N ALA A 209 -12.82 -13.25 17.59
CA ALA A 209 -12.43 -13.54 16.21
C ALA A 209 -13.30 -12.76 15.22
N ASN A 210 -14.57 -12.50 15.56
CA ASN A 210 -15.46 -11.65 14.78
C ASN A 210 -15.03 -10.17 14.88
N THR A 211 -14.66 -9.70 16.07
CA THR A 211 -14.07 -8.36 16.27
C THR A 211 -12.84 -8.17 15.39
N ILE A 212 -11.89 -9.11 15.41
CA ILE A 212 -10.68 -9.03 14.56
C ILE A 212 -11.04 -9.06 13.07
N LYS A 213 -11.95 -9.93 12.61
CA LYS A 213 -12.38 -9.97 11.20
C LYS A 213 -13.02 -8.65 10.75
N ASN A 214 -13.80 -8.00 11.61
CA ASN A 214 -14.44 -6.72 11.30
C ASN A 214 -13.42 -5.57 11.25
N SER A 215 -12.48 -5.51 12.21
CA SER A 215 -11.36 -4.57 12.16
C SER A 215 -10.46 -4.82 10.94
N TRP A 216 -10.23 -6.09 10.57
CA TRP A 216 -9.48 -6.47 9.37
C TRP A 216 -10.16 -6.01 8.08
N ALA A 217 -11.47 -6.24 7.94
CA ALA A 217 -12.23 -5.75 6.80
C ALA A 217 -12.22 -4.21 6.71
N THR A 218 -12.28 -3.52 7.85
CA THR A 218 -12.18 -2.05 7.94
C THR A 218 -10.80 -1.55 7.53
N ARG A 219 -9.74 -2.23 7.97
CA ARG A 219 -8.34 -1.99 7.60
C ARG A 219 -8.14 -2.18 6.09
N ASP A 220 -8.59 -3.29 5.53
CA ASP A 220 -8.47 -3.57 4.09
C ASP A 220 -9.28 -2.55 3.27
N LYS A 221 -10.46 -2.14 3.74
CA LYS A 221 -11.24 -1.03 3.14
C LYS A 221 -10.42 0.27 3.12
N ARG A 222 -9.85 0.67 4.25
CA ARG A 222 -8.99 1.86 4.41
C ARG A 222 -7.75 1.82 3.50
N LEU A 223 -7.10 0.66 3.38
CA LEU A 223 -5.93 0.48 2.49
C LEU A 223 -6.31 0.53 1.01
N MET A 224 -7.44 -0.09 0.63
CA MET A 224 -7.97 0.00 -0.73
C MET A 224 -8.33 1.43 -1.09
N GLU A 225 -9.06 2.17 -0.24
CA GLU A 225 -9.38 3.59 -0.45
C GLU A 225 -8.13 4.46 -0.58
N LYS A 226 -7.11 4.23 0.25
CA LYS A 226 -5.81 4.91 0.11
C LYS A 226 -5.14 4.59 -1.23
N GLN A 227 -5.22 3.35 -1.72
CA GLN A 227 -4.74 2.98 -3.05
C GLN A 227 -5.58 3.63 -4.16
N LEU A 228 -6.91 3.76 -4.00
CA LEU A 228 -7.79 4.40 -4.98
C LEU A 228 -7.41 5.86 -5.24
N LYS A 229 -6.83 6.58 -4.26
CA LYS A 229 -6.33 7.95 -4.43
C LYS A 229 -5.20 8.10 -5.47
N GLU A 230 -4.56 7.00 -5.88
CA GLU A 230 -3.58 7.02 -6.98
C GLU A 230 -4.22 7.01 -8.39
N TYR A 231 -5.56 6.91 -8.47
CA TYR A 231 -6.31 6.73 -9.72
C TYR A 231 -7.31 7.86 -9.92
N GLN A 232 -7.63 8.17 -11.18
CA GLN A 232 -8.80 8.96 -11.53
C GLN A 232 -9.92 7.98 -11.88
N ILE A 233 -10.95 7.97 -11.03
CA ILE A 233 -12.06 7.02 -11.07
C ILE A 233 -13.32 7.76 -11.52
N TYR A 234 -14.03 7.18 -12.48
CA TYR A 234 -15.28 7.73 -12.99
C TYR A 234 -16.43 6.75 -12.80
N ALA A 235 -17.54 7.23 -12.24
CA ALA A 235 -18.81 6.55 -12.20
C ALA A 235 -19.64 6.94 -13.43
N MET A 236 -19.64 6.09 -14.46
CA MET A 236 -20.50 6.28 -15.63
C MET A 236 -21.88 5.69 -15.38
N ILE A 237 -22.92 6.53 -15.41
CA ILE A 237 -24.30 6.09 -15.28
C ILE A 237 -24.85 5.72 -16.66
N TYR A 238 -25.38 4.52 -16.80
CA TYR A 238 -26.11 4.06 -17.99
C TYR A 238 -27.46 3.46 -17.58
N LYS A 239 -28.40 3.33 -18.53
CA LYS A 239 -29.66 2.62 -18.31
C LYS A 239 -29.54 1.19 -18.83
N ASP A 240 -30.00 0.21 -18.06
CA ASP A 240 -30.11 -1.16 -18.54
C ASP A 240 -31.34 -1.36 -19.45
N LYS A 241 -31.57 -2.61 -19.88
CA LYS A 241 -32.67 -2.97 -20.78
C LYS A 241 -34.07 -2.68 -20.21
N ASP A 242 -34.20 -2.56 -18.89
CA ASP A 242 -35.44 -2.21 -18.20
C ASP A 242 -35.55 -0.69 -17.93
N GLY A 243 -34.59 0.11 -18.43
CA GLY A 243 -34.49 1.54 -18.16
C GLY A 243 -33.91 1.90 -16.78
N LYS A 244 -33.46 0.93 -15.98
CA LYS A 244 -32.96 1.17 -14.61
C LYS A 244 -31.52 1.70 -14.65
N PRO A 245 -31.17 2.71 -13.85
CA PRO A 245 -29.82 3.23 -13.80
C PRO A 245 -28.86 2.21 -13.18
N LYS A 246 -27.72 2.00 -13.84
CA LYS A 246 -26.57 1.20 -13.38
C LYS A 246 -25.29 2.00 -13.55
N ILE A 247 -24.26 1.64 -12.78
CA ILE A 247 -22.94 2.27 -12.83
C ILE A 247 -21.97 1.33 -13.57
N ILE A 248 -21.14 1.91 -14.44
CA ILE A 248 -19.89 1.30 -14.92
C ILE A 248 -18.75 2.14 -14.37
N TRP A 249 -17.86 1.52 -13.62
CA TRP A 249 -16.62 2.17 -13.19
C TRP A 249 -15.64 2.25 -14.35
N LYS A 250 -15.00 3.40 -14.51
CA LYS A 250 -13.81 3.57 -15.36
C LYS A 250 -12.66 3.98 -14.44
N VAL A 251 -11.55 3.29 -14.52
CA VAL A 251 -10.37 3.57 -13.68
C VAL A 251 -9.21 3.93 -14.59
N THR A 252 -8.57 5.05 -14.32
CA THR A 252 -7.42 5.53 -15.09
C THR A 252 -6.29 5.95 -14.14
N LYS A 253 -5.05 5.89 -14.62
CA LYS A 253 -3.86 6.41 -13.92
C LYS A 253 -2.94 7.01 -14.97
N ASP A 254 -2.40 8.21 -14.69
CA ASP A 254 -1.52 8.96 -15.60
C ASP A 254 -2.12 9.17 -17.02
N GLY A 255 -3.45 9.21 -17.13
CA GLY A 255 -4.19 9.31 -18.39
C GLY A 255 -4.18 8.04 -19.24
N ALA A 256 -3.95 6.86 -18.66
CA ALA A 256 -4.14 5.55 -19.29
C ALA A 256 -5.16 4.71 -18.51
N GLY A 257 -5.89 3.83 -19.20
CA GLY A 257 -6.88 2.93 -18.61
C GLY A 257 -6.24 1.84 -17.77
N VAL A 258 -6.82 1.55 -16.60
CA VAL A 258 -6.29 0.57 -15.64
C VAL A 258 -7.13 -0.69 -15.65
N LYS A 259 -6.45 -1.84 -15.74
CA LYS A 259 -7.03 -3.18 -15.69
C LYS A 259 -6.57 -3.94 -14.45
N ASN A 260 -7.05 -3.52 -13.28
CA ASN A 260 -6.81 -4.21 -12.01
C ASN A 260 -8.13 -4.82 -11.49
N PRO A 261 -8.35 -6.15 -11.64
CA PRO A 261 -9.59 -6.80 -11.22
C PRO A 261 -9.97 -6.56 -9.76
N LYS A 262 -8.99 -6.45 -8.84
CA LYS A 262 -9.26 -6.17 -7.43
C LYS A 262 -9.90 -4.80 -7.21
N ILE A 263 -9.47 -3.79 -7.97
CA ILE A 263 -10.07 -2.45 -7.93
C ILE A 263 -11.52 -2.54 -8.42
N TYR A 264 -11.79 -3.13 -9.59
CA TYR A 264 -13.17 -3.23 -10.09
C TYR A 264 -14.08 -4.08 -9.20
N GLN A 265 -13.57 -5.17 -8.60
CA GLN A 265 -14.29 -5.96 -7.61
C GLN A 265 -14.67 -5.12 -6.38
N TYR A 266 -13.71 -4.38 -5.83
CA TYR A 266 -13.94 -3.48 -4.70
C TYR A 266 -14.96 -2.38 -5.04
N LEU A 267 -14.82 -1.71 -6.18
CA LEU A 267 -15.71 -0.64 -6.63
C LEU A 267 -17.15 -1.15 -6.87
N ASN A 268 -17.29 -2.35 -7.44
CA ASN A 268 -18.60 -2.97 -7.66
C ASN A 268 -19.27 -3.43 -6.35
N ALA A 269 -18.50 -3.99 -5.41
CA ALA A 269 -19.03 -4.46 -4.13
C ALA A 269 -19.41 -3.31 -3.19
N ASN A 270 -18.60 -2.25 -3.14
CA ASN A 270 -18.72 -1.16 -2.17
C ASN A 270 -19.30 0.13 -2.76
N GLY A 271 -19.79 0.13 -4.01
CA GLY A 271 -20.09 1.33 -4.79
C GLY A 271 -21.03 2.38 -4.18
N LYS A 272 -21.79 2.04 -3.13
CA LYS A 272 -22.66 2.97 -2.37
C LYS A 272 -21.95 3.64 -1.18
N GLU A 273 -20.82 3.09 -0.76
CA GLU A 273 -20.06 3.48 0.44
C GLU A 273 -18.69 4.11 0.10
N ILE A 274 -18.36 4.24 -1.19
CA ILE A 274 -17.13 4.89 -1.62
C ILE A 274 -17.23 6.40 -1.29
N PRO A 275 -16.24 6.97 -0.58
CA PRO A 275 -16.16 8.42 -0.37
C PRO A 275 -16.24 9.20 -1.69
N SER A 276 -17.07 10.24 -1.74
CA SER A 276 -17.37 10.99 -2.96
C SER A 276 -16.21 11.85 -3.48
N ASP A 277 -15.12 12.00 -2.71
CA ASP A 277 -13.86 12.61 -3.14
C ASP A 277 -12.99 11.66 -3.96
N LEU A 278 -13.29 10.36 -3.98
CA LEU A 278 -12.51 9.34 -4.71
C LEU A 278 -12.97 9.12 -6.16
N PHE A 279 -14.11 9.67 -6.58
CA PHE A 279 -14.63 9.47 -7.94
C PHE A 279 -15.44 10.66 -8.47
N GLU A 280 -15.43 10.82 -9.79
CA GLU A 280 -16.26 11.80 -10.50
C GLU A 280 -17.41 11.08 -11.23
N PHE A 281 -18.62 11.66 -11.24
CA PHE A 281 -19.64 11.21 -12.19
C PHE A 281 -19.29 11.70 -13.60
N ILE A 282 -19.48 10.84 -14.60
CA ILE A 282 -19.26 11.21 -16.01
C ILE A 282 -20.40 10.71 -16.90
N SER A 283 -20.79 11.52 -17.88
CA SER A 283 -21.69 11.05 -18.94
C SER A 283 -20.94 10.12 -19.89
N GLN A 284 -21.69 9.32 -20.66
CA GLN A 284 -21.09 8.51 -21.71
C GLN A 284 -20.39 9.39 -22.77
N GLN A 285 -21.00 10.52 -23.14
CA GLN A 285 -20.45 11.45 -24.13
C GLN A 285 -19.14 12.08 -23.68
N ASP A 286 -19.08 12.59 -22.44
CA ASP A 286 -17.85 13.20 -21.90
C ASP A 286 -16.71 12.17 -21.76
N TRP A 287 -17.05 10.92 -21.43
CA TRP A 287 -16.08 9.83 -21.41
C TRP A 287 -15.58 9.50 -22.82
N ASP A 288 -16.47 9.41 -23.81
CA ASP A 288 -16.10 9.12 -25.19
C ASP A 288 -15.24 10.25 -25.79
N ASP A 289 -15.50 11.51 -25.43
CA ASP A 289 -14.66 12.64 -25.82
C ASP A 289 -13.30 12.64 -25.09
N ARG A 290 -13.24 12.22 -23.81
CA ARG A 290 -11.95 11.94 -23.12
C ARG A 290 -11.19 10.78 -23.77
N VAL A 291 -11.87 9.71 -24.20
CA VAL A 291 -11.26 8.59 -24.94
C VAL A 291 -10.67 9.09 -26.26
N LYS A 292 -11.42 9.88 -27.05
CA LYS A 292 -10.93 10.49 -28.30
C LYS A 292 -9.73 11.41 -28.04
N ALA A 293 -9.77 12.22 -26.98
CA ALA A 293 -8.69 13.13 -26.63
C ALA A 293 -7.42 12.39 -26.16
N ALA A 294 -7.56 11.34 -25.35
CA ALA A 294 -6.45 10.49 -24.95
C ALA A 294 -5.85 9.75 -26.16
N PHE A 295 -6.70 9.22 -27.06
CA PHE A 295 -6.30 8.53 -28.28
C PHE A 295 -5.49 9.44 -29.22
N ARG A 296 -5.92 10.70 -29.41
CA ARG A 296 -5.15 11.74 -30.13
C ARG A 296 -3.77 12.02 -29.51
N ASN A 297 -3.60 11.74 -28.22
CA ASN A 297 -2.34 11.88 -27.47
C ASN A 297 -1.60 10.53 -27.26
N GLY A 298 -1.97 9.48 -28.02
CA GLY A 298 -1.31 8.17 -27.98
C GLY A 298 -1.56 7.31 -26.73
N LYS A 299 -2.60 7.64 -25.94
CA LYS A 299 -3.00 6.91 -24.72
C LYS A 299 -4.37 6.25 -24.89
N ASP A 300 -4.54 5.06 -24.32
CA ASP A 300 -5.79 4.31 -24.34
C ASP A 300 -6.42 4.27 -22.93
N LEU A 301 -7.62 4.84 -22.78
CA LEU A 301 -8.38 4.86 -21.51
C LEU A 301 -9.24 3.62 -21.25
N GLN A 302 -9.34 2.69 -22.21
CA GLN A 302 -10.15 1.48 -22.11
C GLN A 302 -9.30 0.21 -21.91
N ILE A 303 -8.11 0.16 -22.52
CA ILE A 303 -7.25 -1.03 -22.57
C ILE A 303 -5.88 -0.80 -21.91
N GLY A 304 -5.43 0.46 -21.82
CA GLY A 304 -4.17 0.85 -21.16
C GLY A 304 -2.91 0.79 -22.05
N ASN A 305 -3.04 0.36 -23.31
CA ASN A 305 -1.92 0.26 -24.24
C ASN A 305 -1.57 1.62 -24.88
N LYS A 306 -0.27 1.94 -25.02
CA LYS A 306 0.18 3.04 -25.89
C LYS A 306 0.06 2.63 -27.36
N TYR A 307 -0.47 3.51 -28.21
CA TYR A 307 -0.62 3.23 -29.65
C TYR A 307 0.27 4.12 -30.55
N ASN A 308 0.51 3.63 -31.77
CA ASN A 308 1.47 4.13 -32.76
C ASN A 308 0.88 5.26 -33.63
N PRO A 309 1.58 6.40 -33.87
CA PRO A 309 1.02 7.58 -34.55
C PRO A 309 0.45 7.40 -35.97
N VAL A 310 0.84 6.35 -36.70
CA VAL A 310 0.62 6.24 -38.16
C VAL A 310 -0.87 6.12 -38.56
N LEU A 311 -1.75 5.64 -37.69
CA LEU A 311 -3.18 5.45 -38.00
C LEU A 311 -4.09 6.65 -37.63
N GLY A 312 -3.55 7.71 -37.03
CA GLY A 312 -4.34 8.88 -36.62
C GLY A 312 -5.05 9.62 -37.77
N ALA A 313 -4.55 9.49 -39.00
CA ALA A 313 -5.09 10.15 -40.18
C ALA A 313 -6.34 9.46 -40.78
N LEU A 314 -6.54 8.16 -40.53
CA LEU A 314 -7.59 7.36 -41.18
C LEU A 314 -8.93 7.34 -40.41
N VAL A 315 -8.95 7.74 -39.14
CA VAL A 315 -10.15 7.71 -38.27
C VAL A 315 -10.85 9.08 -38.21
N ALA A 316 -10.33 10.10 -38.90
CA ALA A 316 -10.94 11.43 -38.97
C ALA A 316 -12.24 11.46 -39.82
N SER A 317 -12.57 10.38 -40.53
CA SER A 317 -13.68 10.30 -41.48
C SER A 317 -14.50 9.02 -41.35
N GLY A 318 -15.61 9.10 -40.60
CA GLY A 318 -16.85 8.34 -40.87
C GLY A 318 -16.98 6.88 -40.41
N GLN A 319 -18.12 6.60 -39.76
CA GLN A 319 -18.86 5.33 -39.84
C GLN A 319 -18.16 4.01 -39.44
N TYR A 320 -17.75 3.88 -38.18
CA TYR A 320 -17.70 2.56 -37.49
C TYR A 320 -18.02 2.73 -36.00
N LEU A 321 -19.31 2.72 -35.64
CA LEU A 321 -19.78 2.85 -34.24
C LEU A 321 -20.99 1.97 -33.85
N GLU A 322 -21.62 1.22 -34.77
CA GLU A 322 -22.92 0.56 -34.47
C GLU A 322 -22.86 -0.94 -34.08
N ASP A 323 -21.84 -1.71 -34.48
CA ASP A 323 -21.81 -3.18 -34.25
C ASP A 323 -21.08 -3.65 -32.97
N GLY A 324 -20.73 -2.74 -32.06
CA GLY A 324 -19.80 -3.00 -30.93
C GLY A 324 -20.35 -3.74 -29.70
N TYR A 325 -21.62 -4.15 -29.65
CA TYR A 325 -22.29 -4.61 -28.41
C TYR A 325 -22.99 -5.98 -28.49
N LYS A 326 -22.23 -7.07 -28.38
CA LYS A 326 -22.76 -8.41 -28.02
C LYS A 326 -21.68 -9.31 -27.38
N PHE A 327 -21.69 -9.49 -26.05
CA PHE A 327 -21.17 -10.70 -25.38
C PHE A 327 -21.75 -10.86 -23.96
N MET A 328 -22.41 -11.99 -23.70
CA MET A 328 -22.48 -12.74 -22.43
C MET A 328 -23.33 -14.00 -22.66
N THR A 329 -22.93 -15.14 -22.09
CA THR A 329 -23.58 -16.45 -22.29
C THR A 329 -24.13 -17.02 -20.97
N GLU A 330 -25.12 -17.93 -21.06
CA GLU A 330 -25.93 -18.36 -19.90
C GLU A 330 -25.13 -19.02 -18.76
N ASP A 331 -24.02 -19.71 -19.06
CA ASP A 331 -23.14 -20.31 -18.04
C ASP A 331 -22.49 -19.28 -17.10
N GLU A 332 -22.28 -18.04 -17.55
CA GLU A 332 -21.63 -16.97 -16.78
C GLU A 332 -22.59 -16.35 -15.74
N LEU A 333 -23.90 -16.33 -16.06
CA LEU A 333 -24.95 -15.87 -15.13
C LEU A 333 -25.22 -16.89 -14.01
N GLY A 334 -25.07 -18.19 -14.30
CA GLY A 334 -25.22 -19.25 -13.30
C GLY A 334 -24.21 -19.15 -12.14
N GLN A 335 -22.95 -18.82 -12.46
CA GLN A 335 -21.90 -18.61 -11.45
C GLN A 335 -22.11 -17.31 -10.65
N ALA A 336 -22.61 -16.24 -11.29
CA ALA A 336 -22.93 -14.99 -10.62
C ALA A 336 -24.08 -15.13 -9.58
N LEU A 337 -25.09 -15.96 -9.85
CA LEU A 337 -26.19 -16.22 -8.92
C LEU A 337 -25.76 -17.04 -7.68
N GLN A 338 -24.80 -17.97 -7.82
CA GLN A 338 -24.17 -18.63 -6.68
C GLN A 338 -23.40 -17.64 -5.80
N MET A 339 -22.70 -16.67 -6.41
CA MET A 339 -21.91 -15.67 -5.68
C MET A 339 -22.76 -14.70 -4.85
N LEU A 340 -24.09 -14.65 -5.08
CA LEU A 340 -25.05 -13.80 -4.37
C LEU A 340 -25.97 -14.58 -3.40
N GLY A 341 -25.74 -15.88 -3.19
CA GLY A 341 -26.39 -16.66 -2.12
C GLY A 341 -27.71 -17.36 -2.47
N PHE A 342 -28.04 -17.54 -3.76
CA PHE A 342 -29.23 -18.31 -4.17
C PHE A 342 -28.90 -19.79 -4.46
N ASN A 343 -29.85 -20.70 -4.16
CA ASN A 343 -29.63 -22.15 -4.28
C ASN A 343 -30.04 -22.71 -5.68
N PHE A 344 -29.22 -23.61 -6.23
CA PHE A 344 -29.31 -24.11 -7.61
C PHE A 344 -30.57 -24.95 -7.91
N ALA A 345 -31.23 -25.50 -6.89
CA ALA A 345 -32.44 -26.32 -7.05
C ALA A 345 -33.65 -25.52 -7.60
N SER A 346 -33.73 -24.22 -7.33
CA SER A 346 -34.83 -23.35 -7.79
C SER A 346 -34.84 -23.15 -9.31
N TYR A 347 -33.67 -23.23 -9.95
CA TYR A 347 -33.50 -23.03 -11.40
C TYR A 347 -33.88 -24.29 -12.20
N ARG A 348 -33.53 -25.49 -11.71
CA ARG A 348 -33.79 -26.77 -12.41
C ARG A 348 -35.27 -27.15 -12.56
N LEU A 349 -36.18 -26.44 -11.89
CA LEU A 349 -37.63 -26.61 -12.04
C LEU A 349 -38.22 -25.91 -13.28
N ALA A 350 -37.48 -24.97 -13.90
CA ALA A 350 -38.01 -24.13 -14.99
C ALA A 350 -37.67 -24.62 -16.40
N THR A 351 -36.48 -25.20 -16.64
CA THR A 351 -36.00 -25.50 -18.00
C THR A 351 -35.31 -26.86 -18.12
N ASN A 352 -35.99 -27.81 -18.78
CA ASN A 352 -35.40 -29.06 -19.25
C ASN A 352 -35.01 -28.97 -20.74
N LYS A 353 -33.86 -29.59 -21.09
CA LYS A 353 -33.35 -30.03 -22.42
C LYS A 353 -32.25 -29.17 -23.08
N GLY A 354 -31.12 -29.83 -23.38
CA GLY A 354 -30.24 -29.47 -24.53
C GLY A 354 -28.73 -29.44 -24.25
N THR A 355 -28.02 -30.53 -24.55
CA THR A 355 -26.53 -30.60 -24.61
C THR A 355 -26.01 -30.05 -25.97
N LYS A 356 -24.72 -29.70 -26.24
CA LYS A 356 -23.42 -30.31 -25.88
C LYS A 356 -22.21 -29.31 -25.89
N THR A 357 -21.11 -29.82 -25.32
CA THR A 357 -19.72 -29.33 -25.11
C THR A 357 -18.83 -29.04 -26.33
N VAL A 358 -17.81 -28.19 -26.15
CA VAL A 358 -16.40 -28.38 -26.62
C VAL A 358 -15.40 -27.79 -25.58
N GLU A 359 -14.22 -28.37 -25.41
CA GLU A 359 -13.08 -27.80 -24.62
C GLU A 359 -12.17 -26.90 -25.51
N ASN A 360 -11.14 -26.16 -25.09
CA ASN A 360 -10.27 -26.08 -23.89
C ASN A 360 -9.66 -24.64 -23.87
N LYS A 361 -8.92 -24.08 -22.90
CA LYS A 361 -8.24 -24.56 -21.67
C LYS A 361 -8.10 -23.38 -20.66
N LYS A 362 -7.25 -23.50 -19.62
CA LYS A 362 -6.93 -22.44 -18.65
C LYS A 362 -5.73 -21.57 -19.08
N ALA A 363 -5.66 -20.34 -18.58
CA ALA A 363 -4.41 -19.59 -18.39
C ALA A 363 -4.30 -19.05 -16.95
N GLY A 364 -3.28 -19.52 -16.22
CA GLY A 364 -2.73 -18.84 -15.03
C GLY A 364 -1.55 -17.96 -15.43
N GLY A 365 -1.00 -17.18 -14.48
CA GLY A 365 0.02 -16.16 -14.78
C GLY A 365 1.33 -16.70 -15.38
N ALA A 366 1.90 -15.95 -16.33
CA ALA A 366 3.20 -16.21 -16.96
C ALA A 366 3.80 -14.92 -17.56
N ASN A 367 5.10 -14.98 -17.91
CA ASN A 367 5.80 -14.13 -18.90
C ASN A 367 6.28 -12.71 -18.52
N VAL A 368 6.89 -12.53 -17.34
CA VAL A 368 7.64 -11.28 -17.03
C VAL A 368 8.85 -11.03 -17.98
N PRO A 369 9.69 -12.03 -18.33
CA PRO A 369 10.84 -11.78 -19.21
C PRO A 369 10.46 -11.48 -20.66
N GLN A 370 9.32 -12.00 -21.13
CA GLN A 370 8.81 -11.77 -22.48
C GLN A 370 8.56 -10.29 -22.74
N ASN A 371 8.05 -9.55 -21.75
CA ASN A 371 7.84 -8.11 -21.84
C ASN A 371 9.12 -7.32 -22.22
N TYR A 372 10.30 -7.79 -21.79
CA TYR A 372 11.58 -7.18 -22.17
C TYR A 372 11.98 -7.53 -23.60
N LEU A 373 11.67 -8.74 -24.08
CA LEU A 373 11.88 -9.11 -25.48
C LEU A 373 10.93 -8.32 -26.40
N ASP A 374 9.66 -8.21 -26.02
CA ASP A 374 8.64 -7.48 -26.78
C ASP A 374 8.99 -5.98 -26.87
N GLU A 375 9.46 -5.37 -25.78
CA GLU A 375 9.95 -3.97 -25.80
C GLU A 375 11.23 -3.83 -26.65
N ALA A 376 12.14 -4.81 -26.63
CA ALA A 376 13.34 -4.81 -27.46
C ALA A 376 13.03 -4.93 -28.96
N LEU A 377 12.06 -5.76 -29.34
CA LEU A 377 11.55 -5.88 -30.70
C LEU A 377 10.88 -4.59 -31.17
N LYS A 378 10.01 -4.03 -30.34
CA LYS A 378 9.28 -2.77 -30.58
C LYS A 378 10.23 -1.59 -30.77
N GLN A 379 11.31 -1.49 -29.98
CA GLN A 379 12.33 -0.45 -30.17
C GLN A 379 13.13 -0.59 -31.47
N GLN A 380 13.18 -1.79 -32.07
CA GLN A 380 13.78 -2.03 -33.39
C GLN A 380 12.75 -2.05 -34.55
N GLY A 381 11.45 -1.89 -34.25
CA GLY A 381 10.39 -1.95 -35.26
C GLY A 381 10.21 -3.35 -35.87
N LEU A 382 10.40 -4.40 -35.08
CA LEU A 382 10.34 -5.80 -35.53
C LEU A 382 9.09 -6.51 -35.00
N ASP A 383 8.29 -7.09 -35.89
CA ASP A 383 7.07 -7.84 -35.51
C ASP A 383 7.34 -9.33 -35.17
N THR A 384 8.55 -9.83 -35.49
CA THR A 384 8.97 -11.22 -35.22
C THR A 384 10.39 -11.27 -34.70
N VAL A 385 10.71 -12.23 -33.83
CA VAL A 385 12.05 -12.40 -33.25
C VAL A 385 13.07 -12.80 -34.33
N PRO A 386 14.08 -11.96 -34.64
CA PRO A 386 15.10 -12.31 -35.63
C PRO A 386 16.16 -13.24 -35.01
N LYS A 387 16.87 -14.00 -35.86
CA LYS A 387 17.92 -14.96 -35.43
C LYS A 387 19.05 -14.31 -34.60
N ASN A 388 19.29 -13.02 -34.80
CA ASN A 388 20.19 -12.21 -33.98
C ASN A 388 19.51 -10.88 -33.69
N LEU A 389 19.38 -10.53 -32.41
CA LEU A 389 18.91 -9.23 -31.95
C LEU A 389 19.86 -8.72 -30.87
N LYS A 390 20.07 -7.40 -30.82
CA LYS A 390 20.73 -6.76 -29.69
C LYS A 390 20.19 -5.35 -29.52
N GLN A 391 19.33 -5.15 -28.53
CA GLN A 391 18.78 -3.84 -28.20
C GLN A 391 19.25 -3.39 -26.82
N LYS A 392 19.51 -2.09 -26.69
CA LYS A 392 19.92 -1.44 -25.45
C LYS A 392 19.12 -0.20 -25.18
N TRP A 393 18.76 0.02 -23.92
CA TRP A 393 18.14 1.26 -23.47
C TRP A 393 18.47 1.54 -22.01
N SER A 394 18.28 2.79 -21.58
CA SER A 394 18.45 3.21 -20.19
C SER A 394 17.08 3.52 -19.60
N GLN A 395 16.75 2.94 -18.45
CA GLN A 395 15.47 3.11 -17.77
C GLN A 395 15.65 2.90 -16.26
N ASP A 396 14.97 3.70 -15.43
CA ASP A 396 14.89 3.53 -13.97
C ASP A 396 16.26 3.35 -13.27
N GLY A 397 17.28 4.07 -13.77
CA GLY A 397 18.65 4.02 -13.25
C GLY A 397 19.50 2.85 -13.77
N TYR A 398 18.96 1.95 -14.59
CA TYR A 398 19.68 0.81 -15.19
C TYR A 398 19.84 0.95 -16.71
N ASN A 399 20.93 0.39 -17.23
CA ASN A 399 21.14 0.14 -18.65
C ASN A 399 20.79 -1.31 -18.93
N TYR A 400 19.72 -1.53 -19.68
CA TYR A 400 19.26 -2.84 -20.11
C TYR A 400 19.91 -3.23 -21.45
N GLU A 401 20.18 -4.52 -21.62
CA GLU A 401 20.48 -5.12 -22.92
C GLU A 401 19.69 -6.42 -23.06
N VAL A 402 18.86 -6.50 -24.11
CA VAL A 402 18.24 -7.75 -24.56
C VAL A 402 18.99 -8.24 -25.79
N ARG A 403 19.35 -9.53 -25.79
CA ARG A 403 20.06 -10.16 -26.90
C ARG A 403 19.41 -11.48 -27.28
N VAL A 404 19.08 -11.64 -28.56
CA VAL A 404 18.68 -12.92 -29.16
C VAL A 404 19.89 -13.49 -29.90
N HIS A 405 20.16 -14.78 -29.72
CA HIS A 405 21.24 -15.49 -30.41
C HIS A 405 20.95 -17.00 -30.46
N PRO A 406 21.68 -17.78 -31.27
CA PRO A 406 21.58 -19.23 -31.24
C PRO A 406 21.84 -19.81 -29.84
N GLY A 407 21.16 -20.90 -29.51
CA GLY A 407 21.39 -21.64 -28.28
C GLY A 407 22.81 -22.23 -28.22
N ASN A 408 23.28 -22.47 -27.00
CA ASN A 408 24.52 -23.18 -26.74
C ASN A 408 24.18 -24.43 -25.92
N SER A 409 24.55 -25.60 -26.40
CA SER A 409 24.29 -26.91 -25.77
C SER A 409 24.88 -27.06 -24.36
N ALA A 410 25.82 -26.20 -23.96
CA ALA A 410 26.27 -26.09 -22.58
C ALA A 410 25.17 -25.60 -21.60
N HIS A 411 24.09 -24.97 -22.10
CA HIS A 411 23.03 -24.36 -21.29
C HIS A 411 21.61 -24.70 -21.78
N THR A 412 21.38 -24.91 -23.08
CA THR A 412 20.05 -25.10 -23.66
C THR A 412 20.09 -25.83 -25.01
N ASP A 413 19.05 -26.61 -25.27
CA ASP A 413 18.85 -27.38 -26.52
C ASP A 413 18.01 -26.60 -27.55
N ALA A 414 17.58 -25.37 -27.23
CA ALA A 414 16.78 -24.54 -28.12
C ALA A 414 17.63 -23.93 -29.26
N GLU A 415 17.14 -23.97 -30.50
CA GLU A 415 17.81 -23.40 -31.68
C GLU A 415 18.09 -21.89 -31.53
N SER A 416 17.18 -21.16 -30.88
CA SER A 416 17.30 -19.74 -30.60
C SER A 416 16.83 -19.41 -29.18
N ILE A 417 17.56 -18.52 -28.53
CA ILE A 417 17.27 -18.03 -27.19
C ILE A 417 17.39 -16.51 -27.13
N TYR A 418 16.75 -15.93 -26.12
CA TYR A 418 17.02 -14.58 -25.70
C TYR A 418 17.52 -14.52 -24.25
N ARG A 419 18.24 -13.43 -23.95
CA ARG A 419 18.69 -13.09 -22.60
C ARG A 419 18.39 -11.64 -22.33
N VAL A 420 17.85 -11.36 -21.15
CA VAL A 420 17.65 -9.99 -20.64
C VAL A 420 18.75 -9.73 -19.61
N SER A 421 19.47 -8.63 -19.75
CA SER A 421 20.51 -8.21 -18.82
C SER A 421 20.36 -6.75 -18.42
N ARG A 422 20.88 -6.38 -17.25
CA ARG A 422 20.92 -4.99 -16.79
C ARG A 422 22.20 -4.67 -16.03
N LYS A 423 22.57 -3.39 -16.03
CA LYS A 423 23.68 -2.84 -15.23
C LYS A 423 23.32 -1.45 -14.73
N ALA A 424 23.51 -1.18 -13.44
CA ALA A 424 23.27 0.14 -12.86
C ALA A 424 24.07 1.23 -13.60
N THR A 425 23.47 2.38 -13.80
CA THR A 425 24.10 3.52 -14.50
C THR A 425 25.27 4.04 -13.67
N PRO A 426 26.47 4.24 -14.25
CA PRO A 426 27.61 4.72 -13.50
C PRO A 426 27.36 6.09 -12.87
N VAL A 427 27.62 6.22 -11.57
CA VAL A 427 27.62 7.49 -10.84
C VAL A 427 29.07 7.85 -10.54
N ALA A 428 29.47 9.10 -10.79
CA ALA A 428 30.83 9.57 -10.53
C ALA A 428 31.23 9.29 -9.07
N GLY A 429 32.41 8.69 -8.87
CA GLY A 429 32.91 8.32 -7.54
C GLY A 429 32.35 7.02 -6.93
N LYS A 430 31.44 6.30 -7.60
CA LYS A 430 30.93 5.00 -7.11
C LYS A 430 31.30 3.84 -8.04
N GLN A 431 31.83 2.76 -7.46
CA GLN A 431 32.12 1.51 -8.17
C GLN A 431 30.81 0.83 -8.60
N GLY A 432 30.67 0.54 -9.90
CA GLY A 432 29.42 -0.01 -10.48
C GLY A 432 29.14 -1.46 -10.07
N SER A 433 27.86 -1.79 -9.90
CA SER A 433 27.33 -3.03 -9.30
C SER A 433 27.43 -4.31 -10.16
N GLY A 434 28.32 -4.36 -11.14
CA GLY A 434 28.43 -5.48 -12.09
C GLY A 434 27.23 -5.61 -13.06
N MET A 435 27.11 -6.77 -13.70
CA MET A 435 26.04 -7.09 -14.68
C MET A 435 25.11 -8.14 -14.07
N GLU A 436 23.80 -7.98 -14.28
CA GLU A 436 22.78 -8.95 -13.85
C GLU A 436 22.01 -9.48 -15.06
N TYR A 437 21.47 -10.69 -14.97
CA TYR A 437 20.63 -11.33 -15.99
C TYR A 437 19.31 -11.82 -15.37
N MET A 438 18.20 -11.72 -16.11
CA MET A 438 16.90 -12.20 -15.67
C MET A 438 16.73 -13.70 -16.02
N ASP A 439 16.10 -14.48 -15.15
CA ASP A 439 15.66 -15.86 -15.42
C ASP A 439 14.22 -15.95 -15.96
N VAL A 440 13.78 -17.14 -16.39
CA VAL A 440 12.41 -17.39 -16.89
C VAL A 440 11.29 -16.96 -15.93
N ASP A 441 11.57 -16.96 -14.63
CA ASP A 441 10.61 -16.65 -13.55
C ASP A 441 10.60 -15.14 -13.21
N GLY A 442 11.51 -14.33 -13.78
CA GLY A 442 11.61 -12.89 -13.60
C GLY A 442 12.64 -12.43 -12.55
N ASN A 443 13.43 -13.34 -11.97
CA ASN A 443 14.43 -13.00 -10.94
C ASN A 443 15.74 -12.53 -11.56
N TRP A 444 16.43 -11.59 -10.90
CA TRP A 444 17.72 -11.06 -11.34
C TRP A 444 18.90 -11.75 -10.67
N TRP A 445 19.86 -12.20 -11.47
CA TRP A 445 21.06 -12.89 -11.04
C TRP A 445 22.33 -12.18 -11.49
N HIS A 446 23.17 -11.78 -10.54
CA HIS A 446 24.49 -11.20 -10.83
C HIS A 446 25.40 -12.18 -11.57
N GLU A 447 26.17 -11.70 -12.56
CA GLU A 447 26.97 -12.51 -13.48
C GLU A 447 27.96 -13.46 -12.77
N SER A 448 28.47 -13.08 -11.60
CA SER A 448 29.36 -13.94 -10.79
C SER A 448 28.69 -15.20 -10.25
N LYS A 449 27.35 -15.27 -10.24
CA LYS A 449 26.58 -16.49 -9.89
C LYS A 449 26.34 -17.40 -11.10
N LEU A 450 26.59 -16.94 -12.32
CA LEU A 450 26.23 -17.62 -13.57
C LEU A 450 27.42 -18.28 -14.30
N LYS A 451 28.63 -18.19 -13.76
CA LYS A 451 29.85 -18.76 -14.34
C LYS A 451 30.40 -19.88 -13.45
N ALA A 452 30.59 -21.08 -14.01
CA ALA A 452 31.10 -22.24 -13.26
C ALA A 452 32.57 -22.10 -12.82
N PHE A 453 33.36 -21.24 -13.47
CA PHE A 453 34.78 -21.04 -13.20
C PHE A 453 35.15 -19.54 -13.15
N HIS A 454 36.13 -19.20 -12.32
CA HIS A 454 36.76 -17.88 -12.31
C HIS A 454 37.73 -17.69 -13.48
N LYS A 455 38.13 -16.44 -13.76
CA LYS A 455 39.21 -16.14 -14.73
C LYS A 455 40.52 -16.71 -14.21
N GLY A 456 40.90 -17.90 -14.70
CA GLY A 456 42.01 -18.71 -14.16
C GLY A 456 41.68 -20.20 -14.00
N GLY A 457 40.45 -20.64 -14.29
CA GLY A 457 40.07 -22.06 -14.33
C GLY A 457 39.72 -22.68 -12.97
N GLN A 458 39.86 -21.95 -11.87
CA GLN A 458 39.38 -22.37 -10.55
C GLN A 458 37.85 -22.42 -10.52
N SER A 459 37.29 -23.48 -9.91
CA SER A 459 35.84 -23.66 -9.73
C SER A 459 35.25 -22.53 -8.89
N ASN A 460 34.07 -22.05 -9.28
CA ASN A 460 33.38 -20.98 -8.58
C ASN A 460 32.39 -21.55 -7.54
N PRO A 461 32.66 -21.43 -6.22
CA PRO A 461 31.78 -21.98 -5.19
C PRO A 461 30.42 -21.25 -5.11
N ASN A 462 30.28 -20.13 -5.81
CA ASN A 462 29.05 -19.34 -5.87
C ASN A 462 28.19 -19.61 -7.13
N PHE A 463 28.56 -20.59 -7.96
CA PHE A 463 27.84 -20.92 -9.19
C PHE A 463 26.45 -21.52 -8.92
N ASN A 464 25.41 -20.90 -9.46
CA ASN A 464 24.04 -21.41 -9.46
C ASN A 464 23.71 -21.99 -10.85
N HIS A 465 23.77 -23.31 -10.96
CA HIS A 465 23.51 -24.03 -12.20
C HIS A 465 22.09 -23.82 -12.75
N LYS A 466 21.06 -23.74 -11.88
CA LYS A 466 19.67 -23.49 -12.31
C LYS A 466 19.55 -22.09 -12.92
N ALA A 467 20.00 -21.05 -12.21
CA ALA A 467 19.96 -19.67 -12.72
C ALA A 467 20.80 -19.49 -14.00
N ALA A 468 21.94 -20.18 -14.12
CA ALA A 468 22.75 -20.17 -15.33
C ALA A 468 21.98 -20.71 -16.54
N LYS A 469 21.24 -21.81 -16.39
CA LYS A 469 20.35 -22.34 -17.42
C LYS A 469 19.17 -21.41 -17.69
N ASP A 470 18.46 -21.00 -16.64
CA ASP A 470 17.17 -20.32 -16.76
C ASP A 470 17.28 -18.85 -17.22
N THR A 471 18.49 -18.27 -17.22
CA THR A 471 18.76 -16.98 -17.88
C THR A 471 19.04 -17.11 -19.39
N HIS A 472 18.87 -18.29 -19.98
CA HIS A 472 18.95 -18.57 -21.43
C HIS A 472 17.57 -19.00 -21.93
N ILE A 473 16.69 -18.02 -22.12
CA ILE A 473 15.25 -18.23 -22.30
C ILE A 473 14.96 -18.63 -23.76
N PRO A 474 14.29 -19.78 -24.03
CA PRO A 474 13.90 -20.16 -25.38
C PRO A 474 13.02 -19.10 -26.05
N VAL A 475 13.32 -18.79 -27.32
CA VAL A 475 12.37 -18.07 -28.16
C VAL A 475 11.23 -19.03 -28.50
N GLY A 476 10.00 -18.65 -28.18
CA GLY A 476 8.81 -19.43 -28.56
C GLY A 476 8.69 -19.57 -30.08
N LYS A 477 8.25 -20.74 -30.54
CA LYS A 477 7.91 -20.98 -31.96
C LYS A 477 6.56 -20.38 -32.32
#